data_AF-M3AZE0-F1
#
_entry.id   AF-M3AZE0-F1
#
_cell.length_a   1.000
_cell.length_b   1.000
_cell.length_c   1.000
_cell.angle_alpha   90.00
_cell.angle_beta   90.00
_cell.angle_gamma   90.00
#
_symmetry.space_group_name_H-M   'P 1'
#
loop_
_entity.id
_entity.type
_entity.pdbx_description
1 polymer ?
#
loop_
_entity_poly.entity_id
_entity_poly.type
_entity_poly.pdbx_seq_one_letter_code
_entity_poly.pdbx_strand_id
1 'polypeptide(L)'
;MLSTTRITLLATFALATTSYAGTMQVRDTAPAFVCPSADITATKCLGPKDCLYPNPKTCNGYIQCSPADASYTTGIVHEMPCPSGLQWNDNQKWCDWPENSTCGNTGGTIYRCDETGCDNV
;
A
#
# COMPACT_ATOMS: atom_id res chain seq x y z
N MET A 1 8.84 0.28 78.71
CA MET A 1 8.47 1.50 79.44
C MET A 1 8.87 2.70 78.58
N LEU A 2 7.88 3.58 78.27
CA LEU A 2 7.98 4.95 77.72
C LEU A 2 8.72 5.14 76.37
N SER A 3 8.35 6.02 75.44
CA SER A 3 7.36 7.08 75.38
C SER A 3 7.23 7.53 73.91
N THR A 4 6.00 7.89 73.53
CA THR A 4 5.53 8.85 72.49
C THR A 4 6.59 9.82 71.92
N THR A 5 6.52 10.34 70.68
CA THR A 5 5.57 11.36 70.17
C THR A 5 5.93 11.62 68.67
N ARG A 6 5.03 11.41 67.70
CA ARG A 6 4.27 12.41 66.89
C ARG A 6 5.03 13.23 65.81
N ILE A 7 4.30 13.42 64.68
CA ILE A 7 4.27 14.58 63.73
C ILE A 7 4.95 14.41 62.36
N THR A 8 4.10 13.99 61.40
CA THR A 8 3.87 14.46 60.02
C THR A 8 4.93 15.32 59.31
N LEU A 9 5.32 14.89 58.10
CA LEU A 9 5.55 15.77 56.93
C LEU A 9 5.34 14.91 55.67
N LEU A 10 4.17 15.01 55.01
CA LEU A 10 4.00 15.76 53.76
C LEU A 10 5.02 15.41 52.68
N ALA A 11 4.64 14.54 51.75
CA ALA A 11 4.89 14.73 50.33
C ALA A 11 4.12 13.68 49.50
N THR A 12 2.84 13.97 49.23
CA THR A 12 2.10 13.36 48.13
C THR A 12 2.70 13.84 46.82
N PHE A 13 3.73 13.15 46.32
CA PHE A 13 4.18 13.33 44.94
C PHE A 13 3.23 12.57 44.02
N ALA A 14 2.08 13.17 43.74
CA ALA A 14 1.31 12.81 42.55
C ALA A 14 2.14 13.25 41.34
N LEU A 15 3.03 12.37 40.87
CA LEU A 15 3.56 12.46 39.52
C LEU A 15 2.38 12.18 38.59
N ALA A 16 1.66 13.24 38.23
CA ALA A 16 0.74 13.23 37.10
C ALA A 16 1.60 13.01 35.85
N THR A 17 1.92 11.75 35.57
CA THR A 17 2.44 11.33 34.27
C THR A 17 1.28 11.44 33.30
N THR A 18 1.09 12.63 32.74
CA THR A 18 0.35 12.79 31.50
C THR A 18 1.16 12.08 30.42
N SER A 19 1.02 10.76 30.37
CA SER A 19 1.32 10.00 29.17
C SER A 19 0.32 10.50 28.15
N TYR A 20 0.78 11.42 27.31
CA TYR A 20 0.11 11.71 26.05
C TYR A 20 0.18 10.40 25.28
N ALA A 21 -0.81 9.54 25.46
CA ALA A 21 -1.14 8.47 24.54
C ALA A 21 -1.70 9.13 23.27
N GLY A 22 -0.84 9.87 22.57
CA GLY A 22 -1.06 10.24 21.19
C GLY A 22 -0.95 8.96 20.40
N THR A 23 -2.09 8.37 20.04
CA THR A 23 -2.13 7.37 18.99
C THR A 23 -1.59 8.05 17.73
N MET A 24 -0.38 7.68 17.32
CA MET A 24 0.02 7.92 15.93
C MET A 24 -0.91 7.06 15.08
N GLN A 25 -2.02 7.65 14.66
CA GLN A 25 -2.91 7.02 13.71
C GLN A 25 -2.15 6.94 12.39
N VAL A 26 -1.58 5.76 12.14
CA VAL A 26 -1.07 5.36 10.82
C VAL A 26 -2.26 5.46 9.86
N ARG A 27 -2.40 6.61 9.21
CA ARG A 27 -3.23 6.77 8.02
C ARG A 27 -2.37 6.36 6.84
N ASP A 28 -2.41 5.07 6.52
CA ASP A 28 -2.42 4.51 5.17
C ASP A 28 -2.02 3.04 5.25
N THR A 29 -3.01 2.19 5.54
CA THR A 29 -2.91 0.79 5.17
C THR A 29 -3.97 0.54 4.10
N ALA A 30 -3.77 1.12 2.92
CA ALA A 30 -4.44 0.61 1.74
C ALA A 30 -4.15 -0.90 1.67
N PRO A 31 -5.16 -1.76 1.42
CA PRO A 31 -4.95 -3.19 1.38
C PRO A 31 -3.89 -3.52 0.32
N ALA A 32 -2.92 -4.37 0.70
CA ALA A 32 -1.89 -4.80 -0.23
C ALA A 32 -2.53 -5.55 -1.42
N PHE A 33 -2.07 -5.27 -2.64
CA PHE A 33 -2.51 -5.99 -3.82
C PHE A 33 -2.10 -7.47 -3.72
N VAL A 34 -2.99 -8.36 -4.13
CA VAL A 34 -2.75 -9.81 -4.16
C VAL A 34 -2.93 -10.29 -5.59
N CYS A 35 -1.96 -11.07 -6.09
CA CYS A 35 -2.02 -11.63 -7.43
C CYS A 35 -3.27 -12.54 -7.62
N PRO A 36 -4.09 -12.31 -8.66
CA PRO A 36 -5.24 -13.15 -8.97
C PRO A 36 -4.82 -14.60 -9.29
N SER A 37 -5.12 -15.54 -8.40
CA SER A 37 -4.77 -16.96 -8.59
C SER A 37 -5.44 -17.59 -9.82
N ALA A 38 -6.60 -17.07 -10.24
CA ALA A 38 -7.30 -17.52 -11.44
C ALA A 38 -6.45 -17.32 -12.70
N ASP A 39 -5.84 -16.14 -12.85
CA ASP A 39 -4.98 -15.82 -13.99
C ASP A 39 -3.69 -16.63 -13.97
N ILE A 40 -3.08 -16.81 -12.79
CA ILE A 40 -1.89 -17.64 -12.61
C ILE A 40 -2.20 -19.10 -12.97
N THR A 41 -3.32 -19.64 -12.50
CA THR A 41 -3.69 -21.03 -12.79
C THR A 41 -3.99 -21.22 -14.28
N ALA A 42 -4.68 -20.26 -14.90
CA ALA A 42 -5.10 -20.33 -16.29
C ALA A 42 -3.94 -20.15 -17.27
N THR A 43 -3.06 -19.17 -17.03
CA THR A 43 -2.03 -18.75 -17.98
C THR A 43 -0.63 -19.20 -17.61
N LYS A 44 -0.42 -19.54 -16.33
CA LYS A 44 0.91 -19.79 -15.74
C LYS A 44 1.88 -18.62 -15.92
N CYS A 45 1.37 -17.43 -16.25
CA CYS A 45 2.12 -16.22 -16.57
C CYS A 45 3.18 -16.44 -17.67
N LEU A 46 2.89 -17.30 -18.66
CA LEU A 46 3.85 -17.65 -19.72
C LEU A 46 3.79 -16.69 -20.91
N GLY A 47 2.64 -16.06 -21.16
CA GLY A 47 2.47 -15.07 -22.21
C GLY A 47 3.06 -13.72 -21.84
N PRO A 48 3.48 -12.92 -22.84
CA PRO A 48 4.12 -11.62 -22.61
C PRO A 48 3.20 -10.57 -21.97
N LYS A 49 1.88 -10.80 -21.99
CA LYS A 49 0.86 -9.91 -21.42
C LYS A 49 0.12 -10.54 -20.24
N ASP A 50 0.50 -11.74 -19.85
CA ASP A 50 -0.16 -12.47 -18.77
C ASP A 50 0.31 -11.93 -17.43
N CYS A 51 -0.57 -11.93 -16.43
CA CYS A 51 -0.25 -11.58 -15.05
C CYS A 51 0.31 -10.16 -14.88
N LEU A 52 -0.10 -9.22 -15.74
CA LEU A 52 0.22 -7.80 -15.67
C LEU A 52 -1.01 -6.98 -15.27
N TYR A 53 -0.88 -6.13 -14.25
CA TYR A 53 -1.97 -5.40 -13.62
C TYR A 53 -1.62 -3.93 -13.36
N PRO A 54 -2.61 -3.03 -13.26
CA PRO A 54 -2.37 -1.64 -12.84
C PRO A 54 -1.81 -1.58 -11.41
N ASN A 55 -0.90 -0.65 -11.15
CA ASN A 55 -0.48 -0.35 -9.80
C ASN A 55 -1.48 0.65 -9.16
N PRO A 56 -2.13 0.31 -8.02
CA PRO A 56 -3.08 1.21 -7.37
C PRO A 56 -2.42 2.45 -6.72
N LYS A 57 -1.09 2.47 -6.57
CA LYS A 57 -0.35 3.55 -5.91
C LYS A 57 0.24 4.58 -6.89
N THR A 58 0.45 4.21 -8.16
CA THR A 58 1.15 5.06 -9.13
C THR A 58 0.78 4.71 -10.57
N CYS A 59 0.66 5.72 -11.43
CA CYS A 59 0.51 5.54 -12.88
C CYS A 59 1.81 5.21 -13.59
N ASN A 60 2.96 5.66 -13.06
CA ASN A 60 4.28 5.43 -13.64
C ASN A 60 4.82 4.04 -13.27
N GLY A 61 3.94 3.05 -13.22
CA GLY A 61 4.30 1.69 -12.89
C GLY A 61 3.11 0.76 -12.97
N TYR A 62 3.42 -0.52 -12.88
CA TYR A 62 2.46 -1.60 -12.95
C TYR A 62 2.87 -2.70 -11.99
N ILE A 63 2.00 -3.69 -11.83
CA ILE A 63 2.27 -4.88 -11.06
C ILE A 63 2.45 -6.05 -12.02
N GLN A 64 3.55 -6.76 -11.86
CA GLN A 64 3.78 -8.05 -12.51
C GLN A 64 3.70 -9.15 -11.45
N CYS A 65 2.92 -10.18 -11.75
CA CYS A 65 2.85 -11.36 -10.90
C CYS A 65 3.65 -12.51 -11.51
N SER A 66 4.49 -13.13 -10.68
CA SER A 66 5.21 -14.37 -11.02
C SER A 66 4.63 -15.53 -10.22
N PRO A 67 4.46 -16.75 -10.78
CA PRO A 67 4.06 -17.91 -9.99
C PRO A 67 5.01 -18.11 -8.81
N ALA A 68 4.47 -18.30 -7.60
CA ALA A 68 5.29 -18.45 -6.40
C ALA A 68 6.04 -19.80 -6.39
N ASP A 69 5.44 -20.82 -6.99
CA ASP A 69 5.98 -22.17 -7.11
C ASP A 69 5.40 -22.87 -8.34
N ALA A 70 5.82 -24.13 -8.56
CA ALA A 70 5.35 -24.96 -9.68
C ALA A 70 3.90 -25.45 -9.55
N SER A 71 3.19 -25.09 -8.47
CA SER A 71 1.76 -25.39 -8.30
C SER A 71 0.89 -24.42 -9.11
N TYR A 72 1.39 -23.22 -9.44
CA TYR A 72 0.66 -22.18 -10.17
C TYR A 72 -0.63 -21.72 -9.48
N THR A 73 -0.72 -21.82 -8.16
CA THR A 73 -1.91 -21.44 -7.39
C THR A 73 -1.79 -20.09 -6.69
N THR A 74 -0.56 -19.59 -6.50
CA THR A 74 -0.26 -18.31 -5.85
C THR A 74 0.83 -17.57 -6.61
N GLY A 75 0.91 -16.25 -6.39
CA GLY A 75 1.85 -15.39 -7.10
C GLY A 75 2.57 -14.43 -6.18
N ILE A 76 3.78 -14.07 -6.59
CA ILE A 76 4.63 -13.05 -5.98
C ILE A 76 4.39 -11.75 -6.73
N VAL A 77 4.12 -10.68 -5.97
CA VAL A 77 3.88 -9.33 -6.50
C VAL A 77 5.22 -8.64 -6.76
N HIS A 78 5.39 -8.10 -7.96
CA HIS A 78 6.50 -7.22 -8.33
C HIS A 78 5.94 -5.86 -8.75
N GLU A 79 6.30 -4.80 -8.02
CA GLU A 79 6.02 -3.43 -8.45
C GLU A 79 7.09 -3.01 -9.45
N MET A 80 6.68 -2.77 -10.70
CA MET A 80 7.56 -2.47 -11.82
C MET A 80 7.40 -1.01 -12.22
N PRO A 81 8.49 -0.22 -12.25
CA PRO A 81 8.42 1.16 -12.72
C PRO A 81 8.30 1.20 -14.24
N CYS A 82 7.57 2.18 -14.75
CA CYS A 82 7.63 2.56 -16.15
C CYS A 82 8.88 3.43 -16.42
N PRO A 83 9.38 3.45 -17.65
CA PRO A 83 10.35 4.47 -18.06
C PRO A 83 9.84 5.89 -17.76
N SER A 84 10.77 6.83 -17.57
CA SER A 84 10.43 8.21 -17.24
C SER A 84 9.49 8.82 -18.29
N GLY A 85 8.43 9.46 -17.82
CA GLY A 85 7.41 10.09 -18.67
C GLY A 85 6.34 9.15 -19.24
N LEU A 86 6.44 7.83 -19.02
CA LEU A 86 5.43 6.86 -19.46
C LEU A 86 4.50 6.43 -18.32
N GLN A 87 3.30 5.97 -18.67
CA GLN A 87 2.30 5.50 -17.72
C GLN A 87 1.72 4.15 -18.16
N TRP A 88 1.16 3.39 -17.21
CA TRP A 88 0.56 2.10 -17.51
C TRP A 88 -0.66 2.24 -18.44
N ASN A 89 -0.69 1.40 -19.47
CA ASN A 89 -1.84 1.22 -20.36
C ASN A 89 -2.34 -0.23 -20.21
N ASP A 90 -3.40 -0.41 -19.44
CA ASP A 90 -3.96 -1.72 -19.12
C ASP A 90 -4.64 -2.39 -20.32
N ASN A 91 -5.08 -1.62 -21.31
CA ASN A 91 -5.65 -2.15 -22.54
C ASN A 91 -4.59 -2.88 -23.38
N GLN A 92 -3.37 -2.33 -23.40
CA GLN A 92 -2.25 -2.90 -24.17
C GLN A 92 -1.29 -3.74 -23.34
N LYS A 93 -1.36 -3.64 -22.00
CA LYS A 93 -0.48 -4.27 -21.02
C LYS A 93 1.00 -3.86 -21.17
N TRP A 94 1.23 -2.55 -21.31
CA TRP A 94 2.58 -1.97 -21.37
C TRP A 94 2.62 -0.53 -20.84
N CYS A 95 3.83 0.02 -20.66
CA CYS A 95 4.01 1.43 -20.42
C CYS A 95 3.92 2.19 -21.75
N ASP A 96 3.08 3.22 -21.78
CA ASP A 96 2.74 4.01 -22.96
C ASP A 96 2.78 5.49 -22.61
N TRP A 97 2.58 6.35 -23.60
CA TRP A 97 2.46 7.78 -23.36
C TRP A 97 1.20 8.10 -22.52
N PRO A 98 1.22 9.15 -21.68
CA PRO A 98 0.10 9.49 -20.79
C PRO A 98 -1.25 9.61 -21.50
N GLU A 99 -1.29 10.11 -22.74
CA GLU A 99 -2.51 10.21 -23.55
C GLU A 99 -3.18 8.87 -23.88
N ASN A 100 -2.42 7.78 -23.82
CA ASN A 100 -2.90 6.40 -24.05
C ASN A 100 -3.05 5.62 -22.74
N SER A 101 -2.75 6.24 -21.59
CA SER A 101 -2.79 5.57 -20.30
C SER A 101 -4.22 5.21 -19.89
N THR A 102 -4.34 4.12 -19.14
CA THR A 102 -5.59 3.75 -18.46
C THR A 102 -5.60 4.18 -16.99
N CYS A 103 -4.64 4.99 -16.57
CA CYS A 103 -4.58 5.46 -15.19
C CYS A 103 -5.82 6.32 -14.86
N GLY A 104 -6.34 6.20 -13.64
CA GLY A 104 -7.55 6.91 -13.19
C GLY A 104 -8.88 6.31 -13.66
N ASN A 105 -8.88 5.27 -14.52
CA ASN A 105 -10.09 4.59 -15.00
C ASN A 105 -10.41 3.26 -14.28
N THR A 106 -9.67 2.91 -13.22
CA THR A 106 -9.94 1.71 -12.42
C THR A 106 -11.14 1.93 -11.49
N GLY A 107 -12.34 1.75 -12.05
CA GLY A 107 -13.53 1.29 -11.33
C GLY A 107 -14.05 2.20 -10.21
N GLY A 108 -14.66 3.34 -10.58
CA GLY A 108 -15.72 3.98 -9.78
C GLY A 108 -15.40 5.33 -9.15
N THR A 109 -14.12 5.72 -9.04
CA THR A 109 -13.73 7.03 -8.52
C THR A 109 -12.69 7.63 -9.45
N ILE A 110 -12.93 8.87 -9.89
CA ILE A 110 -12.02 9.60 -10.78
C ILE A 110 -10.80 9.98 -9.94
N TYR A 111 -9.72 9.23 -10.05
CA TYR A 111 -8.43 9.64 -9.48
C TYR A 111 -7.74 10.52 -10.52
N ARG A 112 -7.51 11.80 -10.20
CA ARG A 112 -6.61 12.64 -11.00
C ARG A 112 -5.20 12.31 -10.56
N CYS A 113 -4.44 11.74 -11.48
CA CYS A 113 -3.05 11.44 -11.24
C CYS A 113 -2.17 12.45 -11.97
N ASP A 114 -1.41 13.22 -11.20
CA ASP A 114 -0.34 14.08 -11.71
C ASP A 114 1.04 13.50 -11.37
N GLU A 115 2.11 14.25 -11.67
CA GLU A 115 3.51 13.87 -11.43
C GLU A 115 3.84 13.63 -9.94
N THR A 116 2.98 14.08 -9.03
CA THR A 116 3.14 14.02 -7.57
C THR A 116 2.26 12.96 -6.90
N GLY A 117 1.30 12.36 -7.61
CA GLY A 117 0.47 11.27 -7.07
C GLY A 117 -0.95 11.26 -7.61
N CYS A 118 -1.73 10.27 -7.16
CA CYS A 118 -3.16 10.14 -7.48
C CYS A 118 -3.99 10.68 -6.33
N ASP A 119 -4.60 11.85 -6.52
CA ASP A 119 -5.56 12.43 -5.57
C ASP A 119 -7.00 12.09 -5.98
N ASN A 120 -7.88 11.94 -4.99
CA ASN A 120 -9.32 11.81 -5.20
C ASN A 120 -9.86 13.17 -5.69
N VAL A 121 -10.66 13.19 -6.77
CA VAL A 121 -11.46 14.37 -7.16
C VAL A 121 -12.78 14.40 -6.40
#